data_AF-A0A924HEX9-F1
#
_entry.id   AF-A0A924HEX9-F1
#
_cell.length_a   1.000
_cell.length_b   1.000
_cell.length_c   1.000
_cell.angle_alpha   90.00
_cell.angle_beta   90.00
_cell.angle_gamma   90.00
#
_symmetry.space_group_name_H-M   'P 1'
#
loop_
_entity.id
_entity.type
_entity.pdbx_description
1 polymer ?
#
loop_
_entity_poly.entity_id
_entity_poly.type
_entity_poly.pdbx_seq_one_letter_code
_entity_poly.pdbx_strand_id
1 'polypeptide(L)'
;MNGIALGAILFTLVVIGIVCLVLLKTFKMMADMLLPKEVIAVAPIVSSEFILEPSKPKLTLWEKLLSLRPMSEEKDLIMEHEYDGIVELDNPTPAWFMWLFYGTIIFAFVYLLNYHVFKLGKLQDEEYVVEMKQADVAKKAFLAKSANRVDENSVKLTADAEVLKAGSALFIQNCVACHGDHAQGIVGPNLTDEYWLHGSKIGDLFKTIKYGVPDKGMISWEKQLSPKQISEVANYIKSLKDTHPANPKAPQGDKAT
;
A
#
# COMPACT_ATOMS: atom_id res chain seq x y z
N MET A 1 -17.96 15.85 -20.68
CA MET A 1 -17.00 14.74 -20.87
C MET A 1 -16.03 15.17 -21.96
N ASN A 2 -14.77 15.42 -21.62
CA ASN A 2 -13.81 16.03 -22.55
C ASN A 2 -13.49 15.06 -23.69
N GLY A 3 -13.36 15.55 -24.93
CA GLY A 3 -13.13 14.71 -26.12
C GLY A 3 -11.91 13.78 -26.00
N ILE A 4 -10.93 14.15 -25.19
CA ILE A 4 -9.75 13.34 -24.87
C ILE A 4 -10.13 12.07 -24.08
N ALA A 5 -11.07 12.18 -23.13
CA ALA A 5 -11.54 11.03 -22.34
C ALA A 5 -12.36 10.05 -23.20
N LEU A 6 -13.17 10.56 -24.13
CA LEU A 6 -13.89 9.73 -25.10
C LEU A 6 -12.94 8.99 -26.06
N GLY A 7 -11.87 9.66 -26.51
CA GLY A 7 -10.83 9.04 -27.35
C GLY A 7 -10.08 7.92 -26.64
N ALA A 8 -9.72 8.11 -25.37
CA ALA A 8 -9.05 7.08 -24.57
C ALA A 8 -9.95 5.83 -24.33
N ILE A 9 -11.24 6.04 -24.08
CA ILE A 9 -12.21 4.95 -23.93
C ILE A 9 -12.37 4.18 -25.24
N LEU A 10 -12.50 4.88 -26.38
CA LEU A 10 -12.63 4.23 -27.68
C LEU A 10 -11.38 3.41 -28.03
N PHE A 11 -10.19 3.96 -27.78
CA PHE A 11 -8.93 3.25 -27.99
C PHE A 11 -8.84 1.98 -27.14
N THR A 12 -9.22 2.07 -25.86
CA THR A 12 -9.21 0.92 -24.95
C THR A 12 -10.17 -0.17 -25.41
N LEU A 13 -11.37 0.20 -25.87
CA LEU A 13 -12.35 -0.76 -26.41
C LEU A 13 -11.86 -1.43 -27.70
N VAL A 14 -11.15 -0.70 -28.58
CA VAL A 14 -10.55 -1.26 -29.80
C VAL A 14 -9.46 -2.27 -29.45
N VAL A 15 -8.59 -1.95 -28.48
CA VAL A 15 -7.54 -2.88 -28.02
C VAL A 15 -8.15 -4.14 -27.42
N ILE A 16 -9.17 -4.00 -26.57
CA ILE A 16 -9.90 -5.16 -26.00
C ILE A 16 -10.54 -5.99 -27.12
N GLY A 17 -11.14 -5.35 -28.13
CA GLY A 17 -11.71 -6.04 -29.29
C GLY A 17 -10.68 -6.86 -30.07
N ILE A 18 -9.50 -6.30 -30.32
CA ILE A 18 -8.40 -7.00 -31.00
C ILE A 18 -7.94 -8.21 -30.18
N VAL A 19 -7.77 -8.04 -28.87
CA VAL A 19 -7.38 -9.14 -27.96
C VAL A 19 -8.43 -10.26 -27.98
N CYS A 20 -9.72 -9.92 -27.88
CA CYS A 20 -10.80 -10.90 -27.95
C CYS A 20 -10.81 -11.65 -29.29
N LEU A 21 -10.55 -10.99 -30.42
CA LEU A 21 -10.48 -11.65 -31.73
C LEU A 21 -9.30 -12.62 -31.83
N VAL A 22 -8.14 -12.27 -31.28
CA VAL A 22 -6.97 -13.16 -31.23
C VAL A 22 -7.27 -14.38 -30.35
N LEU A 23 -7.90 -14.17 -29.20
CA LEU A 23 -8.32 -15.26 -28.31
C LEU A 23 -9.34 -16.19 -28.97
N LEU A 24 -10.35 -15.66 -29.65
CA LEU A 24 -11.33 -16.47 -30.38
C LEU A 24 -10.69 -17.28 -31.52
N LYS A 25 -9.72 -16.70 -32.24
CA LYS A 25 -9.00 -17.37 -33.32
C LYS A 25 -8.12 -18.51 -32.80
N THR A 26 -7.44 -18.30 -31.68
CA THR A 26 -6.63 -19.34 -31.03
C THR A 26 -7.50 -20.46 -30.47
N PHE A 27 -8.63 -20.12 -29.84
CA PHE A 27 -9.61 -21.12 -29.37
C PHE A 27 -10.18 -21.96 -30.52
N LYS A 28 -10.54 -21.33 -31.65
CA LYS A 28 -11.01 -22.04 -32.84
C LYS A 28 -9.94 -22.98 -33.40
N MET A 29 -8.69 -22.52 -33.48
CA MET A 29 -7.57 -23.34 -33.96
C MET A 29 -7.30 -24.54 -33.05
N MET A 30 -7.38 -24.34 -31.73
CA MET A 30 -7.25 -25.41 -30.75
C MET A 30 -8.43 -26.39 -30.81
N ALA A 31 -9.66 -25.89 -31.03
CA ALA A 31 -10.85 -26.72 -31.22
C ALA A 31 -10.79 -27.53 -32.52
N ASP A 32 -10.34 -26.94 -33.64
CA ASP A 32 -10.15 -27.63 -34.92
C ASP A 32 -9.04 -28.71 -34.81
N MET A 33 -8.09 -28.55 -33.89
CA MET A 33 -7.06 -29.56 -33.61
C MET A 33 -7.56 -30.69 -32.70
N LEU A 34 -8.43 -30.38 -31.73
CA LEU A 34 -9.02 -31.34 -30.78
C LEU A 34 -10.22 -32.10 -31.36
N LEU A 35 -10.93 -31.51 -32.32
CA LEU A 35 -12.09 -32.09 -33.01
C LEU A 35 -11.72 -32.34 -34.47
N PRO A 36 -11.01 -33.44 -34.79
CA PRO A 36 -10.74 -33.78 -36.17
C PRO A 36 -12.07 -33.94 -36.92
N LYS A 37 -12.26 -33.17 -38.00
CA LYS A 37 -13.33 -33.47 -38.95
C LYS A 37 -13.10 -34.90 -39.45
N GLU A 38 -14.06 -35.78 -39.22
CA GLU A 38 -14.05 -37.13 -39.77
C GLU A 38 -14.03 -37.04 -41.30
N VAL A 39 -12.82 -37.13 -41.87
CA VAL A 39 -12.65 -37.39 -43.29
C VAL A 39 -12.76 -38.89 -43.44
N ILE A 40 -13.90 -39.33 -43.97
CA ILE A 40 -14.11 -40.72 -44.41
C ILE A 40 -13.08 -40.98 -45.53
N ALA A 41 -11.96 -41.60 -45.17
CA ALA A 41 -10.94 -42.03 -46.12
C ALA A 41 -11.23 -43.47 -46.54
N VAL A 42 -11.77 -43.64 -47.74
CA VAL A 42 -11.74 -44.93 -48.44
C VAL A 42 -10.32 -45.13 -48.96
N ALA A 43 -9.62 -46.15 -48.47
CA ALA A 43 -8.26 -46.46 -48.88
C ALA A 43 -8.23 -47.18 -50.23
N PRO A 44 -7.41 -46.76 -51.21
CA PRO A 44 -6.95 -47.64 -52.27
C PRO A 44 -5.64 -48.30 -51.85
N ILE A 45 -5.61 -49.62 -52.00
CA ILE A 45 -4.45 -50.49 -51.84
C ILE A 45 -3.66 -50.44 -53.14
N VAL A 46 -2.45 -49.86 -53.20
CA VAL A 46 -1.45 -50.20 -54.23
C VAL A 46 -0.01 -49.96 -53.73
N SER A 47 0.74 -51.07 -53.77
CA SER A 47 2.19 -51.31 -53.88
C SER A 47 3.24 -50.41 -53.24
N SER A 48 4.16 -51.09 -52.57
CA SER A 48 5.53 -50.71 -52.26
C SER A 48 6.21 -49.95 -53.40
N GLU A 49 6.33 -48.64 -53.24
CA GLU A 49 7.23 -47.81 -54.00
C GLU A 49 8.15 -47.12 -52.99
N PHE A 50 9.45 -47.24 -53.26
CA PHE A 50 10.58 -46.77 -52.48
C PHE A 50 10.26 -45.53 -51.61
N ILE A 51 10.14 -45.72 -50.29
CA ILE A 51 10.01 -44.61 -49.36
C ILE A 51 11.36 -43.90 -49.32
N LEU A 52 11.51 -42.89 -50.17
CA LEU A 52 12.53 -41.87 -50.00
C LEU A 52 12.35 -41.33 -48.57
N GLU A 53 13.41 -41.41 -47.75
CA GLU A 53 13.39 -40.77 -46.45
C GLU A 53 12.92 -39.31 -46.65
N PRO A 54 11.89 -38.86 -45.90
CA PRO A 54 11.41 -37.51 -46.05
C PRO A 54 12.58 -36.57 -45.81
N SER A 55 12.97 -35.81 -46.85
CA SER A 55 14.11 -34.92 -46.77
C SER A 55 13.92 -33.98 -45.57
N LYS A 56 14.95 -33.86 -44.71
CA LYS A 56 14.89 -33.03 -43.49
C LYS A 56 14.27 -31.67 -43.82
N PRO A 57 13.20 -31.25 -43.12
CA PRO A 57 12.55 -29.98 -43.41
C PRO A 57 13.56 -28.84 -43.23
N LYS A 58 13.63 -27.94 -44.21
CA LYS A 58 14.52 -26.77 -44.12
C LYS A 58 14.03 -25.87 -42.99
N LEU A 59 14.86 -25.71 -41.96
CA LEU A 59 14.53 -24.87 -40.82
C LEU A 59 14.21 -23.43 -41.24
N THR A 60 13.09 -22.90 -40.74
CA THR A 60 12.68 -21.51 -40.97
C THR A 60 13.61 -20.54 -40.23
N LEU A 61 13.65 -19.26 -40.66
CA LEU A 61 14.44 -18.22 -40.00
C LEU A 61 14.11 -18.11 -38.49
N TRP A 62 12.84 -18.27 -38.15
CA TRP A 62 12.34 -18.24 -36.78
C TRP A 62 12.81 -19.44 -35.95
N GLU A 63 12.80 -20.64 -36.52
CA GLU A 63 13.33 -21.83 -35.86
C GLU A 63 14.82 -21.69 -35.56
N LYS A 64 15.59 -21.11 -36.51
CA LYS A 64 17.01 -20.83 -36.31
C LYS A 64 17.24 -19.77 -35.23
N LEU A 65 16.45 -18.70 -35.22
CA LEU A 65 16.56 -17.63 -34.25
C LEU A 65 16.22 -18.10 -32.83
N LEU A 66 15.23 -18.98 -32.69
CA LEU A 66 14.77 -19.49 -31.39
C LEU A 66 15.50 -20.78 -30.97
N SER A 67 16.40 -21.30 -31.82
CA SER A 67 17.08 -22.58 -31.64
C SER A 67 16.10 -23.75 -31.45
N LEU A 68 15.00 -23.75 -32.21
CA LEU A 68 13.97 -24.80 -32.15
C LEU A 68 14.34 -25.96 -33.09
N ARG A 69 14.12 -27.19 -32.60
CA ARG A 69 14.26 -28.42 -33.38
C ARG A 69 12.87 -28.98 -33.74
N PRO A 70 12.67 -29.53 -34.95
CA PRO A 70 11.39 -30.07 -35.35
C PRO A 70 11.09 -31.39 -34.64
N MET A 71 9.82 -31.67 -34.33
CA MET A 71 9.42 -32.91 -33.63
C MET A 71 9.78 -34.20 -34.39
N SER A 72 10.00 -34.12 -35.71
CA SER A 72 10.44 -35.28 -36.51
C SER A 72 11.84 -35.77 -36.14
N GLU A 73 12.68 -34.92 -35.55
CA GLU A 73 14.06 -35.23 -35.15
C GLU A 73 14.15 -35.63 -33.66
N GLU A 74 13.02 -35.74 -32.95
CA GLU A 74 13.00 -36.03 -31.51
C GLU A 74 13.71 -37.35 -31.16
N LYS A 75 13.51 -38.40 -31.98
CA LYS A 75 14.14 -39.71 -31.78
C LYS A 75 15.67 -39.66 -31.88
N ASP A 76 16.21 -38.71 -32.64
CA ASP A 76 17.64 -38.54 -32.84
C ASP A 76 18.31 -37.73 -31.70
N LEU A 77 17.50 -37.12 -30.83
CA LEU A 77 17.94 -36.26 -29.72
C LEU A 77 17.84 -36.97 -28.36
N ILE A 78 17.40 -38.23 -28.32
CA ILE A 78 17.27 -39.00 -27.08
C ILE A 78 18.67 -39.35 -26.57
N MET A 79 18.93 -39.01 -25.31
CA MET A 79 20.16 -39.41 -24.61
C MET A 79 20.18 -40.92 -24.35
N GLU A 80 21.38 -41.51 -24.26
CA GLU A 80 21.55 -42.97 -24.16
C GLU A 80 20.97 -43.61 -22.88
N HIS A 81 20.71 -42.82 -21.84
CA HIS A 81 20.28 -43.34 -20.54
C HIS A 81 18.78 -43.14 -20.32
N GLU A 82 18.13 -44.20 -19.84
CA GLU A 82 16.72 -44.21 -19.47
C GLU A 82 16.60 -44.41 -17.95
N TYR A 83 15.78 -43.58 -17.31
CA TYR A 83 15.49 -43.67 -15.89
C TYR A 83 14.00 -43.86 -15.67
N ASP A 84 13.58 -45.04 -15.25
CA ASP A 84 12.17 -45.36 -14.90
C ASP A 84 11.18 -45.02 -16.04
N GLY A 85 11.54 -45.37 -17.29
CA GLY A 85 10.72 -45.06 -18.46
C GLY A 85 10.80 -43.61 -18.95
N ILE A 86 11.56 -42.73 -18.28
CA ILE A 86 11.78 -41.34 -18.69
C ILE A 86 13.11 -41.25 -19.43
N VAL A 87 13.06 -40.64 -20.61
CA VAL A 87 14.24 -40.34 -21.44
C VAL A 87 14.43 -38.83 -21.52
N GLU A 88 15.70 -38.41 -21.55
CA GLU A 88 16.07 -36.99 -21.65
C GLU A 88 16.41 -36.63 -23.11
N LEU A 89 15.98 -35.43 -23.53
CA LEU A 89 16.30 -34.89 -24.85
C LEU A 89 17.49 -33.94 -24.74
N ASP A 90 18.50 -34.15 -25.59
CA ASP A 90 19.65 -33.24 -25.75
C ASP A 90 19.26 -32.05 -26.66
N ASN A 91 18.29 -31.25 -26.20
CA ASN A 91 17.85 -30.06 -26.91
C ASN A 91 18.64 -28.81 -26.45
N PRO A 92 19.15 -27.97 -27.36
CA PRO A 92 19.80 -26.72 -26.97
C PRO A 92 18.84 -25.81 -26.20
N THR A 93 19.36 -25.07 -25.22
CA THR A 93 18.58 -24.08 -24.48
C THR A 93 17.96 -23.06 -25.43
N PRO A 94 16.67 -22.70 -25.28
CA PRO A 94 16.03 -21.73 -26.17
C PRO A 94 16.80 -20.42 -26.22
N ALA A 95 17.05 -19.90 -27.42
CA ALA A 95 17.91 -18.72 -27.59
C ALA A 95 17.34 -17.49 -26.87
N TRP A 96 16.02 -17.31 -26.86
CA TRP A 96 15.36 -16.22 -26.12
C TRP A 96 15.63 -16.29 -24.61
N PHE A 97 15.72 -17.50 -24.05
CA PHE A 97 16.01 -17.71 -22.63
C PHE A 97 17.46 -17.29 -22.33
N MET A 98 18.39 -17.63 -23.22
CA MET A 98 19.79 -17.18 -23.09
C MET A 98 19.93 -15.66 -23.21
N TRP A 99 19.19 -15.02 -24.12
CA TRP A 99 19.15 -13.55 -24.19
C TRP A 99 18.60 -12.91 -22.92
N LEU A 100 17.53 -13.47 -22.35
CA LEU A 100 16.99 -13.02 -21.07
C LEU A 100 18.02 -13.20 -19.95
N PHE A 101 18.67 -14.36 -19.88
CA PHE A 101 19.70 -14.67 -18.89
C PHE A 101 20.88 -13.70 -18.96
N TYR A 102 21.41 -13.40 -20.15
CA TYR A 102 22.45 -12.38 -20.29
C TYR A 102 21.93 -10.97 -20.02
N GLY A 103 20.68 -10.69 -20.36
CA GLY A 103 20.01 -9.42 -20.05
C GLY A 103 19.94 -9.14 -18.55
N THR A 104 19.62 -10.15 -17.72
CA THR A 104 19.59 -9.98 -16.26
C THR A 104 20.99 -9.75 -15.68
N ILE A 105 22.02 -10.40 -16.22
CA ILE A 105 23.43 -10.16 -15.83
C ILE A 105 23.84 -8.71 -16.12
N ILE A 106 23.55 -8.22 -17.34
CA ILE A 106 23.84 -6.84 -17.72
C ILE A 106 23.08 -5.86 -16.83
N PHE A 107 21.78 -6.11 -16.60
CA PHE A 107 20.96 -5.29 -15.71
C PHE A 107 21.54 -5.23 -14.30
N ALA A 108 21.94 -6.36 -13.73
CA ALA A 108 22.52 -6.43 -12.39
C ALA A 108 23.83 -5.61 -12.30
N PHE A 109 24.68 -5.70 -13.32
CA PHE A 109 25.93 -4.93 -13.37
C PHE A 109 25.66 -3.41 -13.45
N VAL A 110 24.72 -2.99 -14.32
CA VAL A 110 24.32 -1.58 -14.44
C VAL A 110 23.69 -1.08 -13.13
N TYR A 111 22.84 -1.88 -12.50
CA TYR A 111 22.21 -1.55 -11.23
C TYR A 111 23.25 -1.33 -10.12
N LEU A 112 24.20 -2.27 -9.98
CA LEU A 112 25.29 -2.18 -9.02
C LEU A 112 26.14 -0.91 -9.25
N LEU A 113 26.50 -0.64 -10.50
CA LEU A 113 27.27 0.55 -10.84
C LEU A 113 26.50 1.84 -10.52
N ASN A 114 25.21 1.90 -10.82
CA ASN A 114 24.38 3.09 -10.58
C ASN A 114 24.19 3.37 -9.07
N TYR A 115 23.71 2.38 -8.31
CA TYR A 115 23.30 2.58 -6.92
C TYR A 115 24.45 2.47 -5.91
N HIS A 116 25.42 1.59 -6.14
CA HIS A 116 26.47 1.31 -5.15
C HIS A 116 27.83 1.94 -5.48
N VAL A 117 28.19 2.05 -6.77
CA VAL A 117 29.51 2.59 -7.17
C VAL A 117 29.43 4.09 -7.45
N PHE A 118 28.61 4.51 -8.42
CA PHE A 118 28.48 5.90 -8.83
C PHE A 118 27.48 6.70 -7.98
N LYS A 119 26.62 6.01 -7.22
CA LYS A 119 25.60 6.61 -6.33
C LYS A 119 24.76 7.67 -7.04
N LEU A 120 24.40 7.42 -8.30
CA LEU A 120 23.57 8.33 -9.09
C LEU A 120 22.09 8.18 -8.71
N GLY A 121 21.66 6.95 -8.39
CA GLY A 121 20.35 6.62 -7.85
C GLY A 121 20.30 6.78 -6.33
N LYS A 122 19.13 7.17 -5.81
CA LYS A 122 18.85 7.22 -4.36
C LYS A 122 18.57 5.83 -3.84
N LEU A 123 19.20 5.47 -2.72
CA LEU A 123 18.86 4.26 -1.97
C LEU A 123 17.57 4.48 -1.17
N GLN A 124 16.97 3.38 -0.70
CA GLN A 124 15.69 3.37 0.00
C GLN A 124 15.63 4.36 1.18
N ASP A 125 16.70 4.49 1.97
CA ASP A 125 16.73 5.40 3.12
C ASP A 125 16.68 6.87 2.69
N GLU A 126 17.40 7.21 1.61
CA GLU A 126 17.40 8.57 1.07
C GLU A 126 16.06 8.92 0.43
N GLU A 127 15.47 7.96 -0.29
CA GLU A 127 14.13 8.08 -0.85
C GLU A 127 13.09 8.31 0.26
N TYR A 128 13.12 7.51 1.31
CA TYR A 128 12.26 7.66 2.49
C TYR A 128 12.38 9.07 3.11
N VAL A 129 13.60 9.57 3.32
CA VAL A 129 13.80 10.92 3.88
C VAL A 129 13.24 12.00 2.95
N VAL A 130 13.37 11.82 1.64
CA VAL A 130 12.81 12.76 0.65
C VAL A 130 11.29 12.71 0.66
N GLU A 131 10.69 11.53 0.67
CA GLU A 131 9.24 11.33 0.73
C GLU A 131 8.65 11.88 2.02
N MET A 132 9.28 11.62 3.18
CA MET A 132 8.82 12.16 4.47
C MET A 132 8.87 13.69 4.49
N LYS A 133 9.91 14.31 3.92
CA LYS A 133 9.98 15.77 3.78
C LYS A 133 8.84 16.29 2.90
N GLN A 134 8.54 15.63 1.79
CA GLN A 134 7.42 16.01 0.92
C GLN A 134 6.07 15.81 1.62
N ALA A 135 5.89 14.72 2.34
CA ALA A 135 4.71 14.42 3.14
C ALA A 135 4.53 15.46 4.26
N ASP A 136 5.60 15.89 4.93
CA ASP A 136 5.55 16.96 5.93
C ASP A 136 5.13 18.29 5.33
N VAL A 137 5.64 18.64 4.15
CA VAL A 137 5.21 19.86 3.43
C VAL A 137 3.75 19.76 3.03
N ALA A 138 3.30 18.63 2.48
CA ALA A 138 1.91 18.39 2.12
C ALA A 138 0.98 18.41 3.34
N LYS A 139 1.39 17.78 4.44
CA LYS A 139 0.70 17.79 5.73
C LYS A 139 0.60 19.22 6.25
N LYS A 140 1.71 19.98 6.27
CA LYS A 140 1.70 21.39 6.68
C LYS A 140 0.79 22.23 5.79
N ALA A 141 0.80 22.03 4.47
CA ALA A 141 -0.07 22.75 3.54
C ALA A 141 -1.55 22.39 3.73
N PHE A 142 -1.87 21.12 4.00
CA PHE A 142 -3.22 20.66 4.33
C PHE A 142 -3.70 21.22 5.66
N LEU A 143 -2.84 21.18 6.68
CA LEU A 143 -3.12 21.74 8.01
C LEU A 143 -3.24 23.27 7.96
N ALA A 144 -2.47 23.96 7.13
CA ALA A 144 -2.56 25.41 6.95
C ALA A 144 -3.89 25.85 6.33
N LYS A 145 -4.53 24.98 5.54
CA LYS A 145 -5.88 25.20 4.98
C LYS A 145 -7.01 24.82 5.94
N SER A 146 -6.69 24.07 6.99
CA SER A 146 -7.67 23.62 7.99
C SER A 146 -7.76 24.66 9.13
N ALA A 147 -8.93 25.26 9.31
CA ALA A 147 -9.16 26.35 10.28
C ALA A 147 -8.98 25.95 11.77
N ASN A 148 -8.69 24.69 12.10
CA ASN A 148 -8.50 24.18 13.46
C ASN A 148 -7.01 24.19 13.87
N ARG A 149 -6.39 25.38 13.87
CA ARG A 149 -4.93 25.61 14.00
C ARG A 149 -4.37 25.47 15.44
N VAL A 150 -5.01 24.68 16.30
CA VAL A 150 -4.58 24.57 17.70
C VAL A 150 -3.81 23.27 17.92
N ASP A 151 -2.60 23.36 18.45
CA ASP A 151 -1.78 22.24 18.89
C ASP A 151 -1.23 22.52 20.30
N GLU A 152 -0.47 21.58 20.87
CA GLU A 152 0.09 21.69 22.22
C GLU A 152 0.95 22.95 22.42
N ASN A 153 1.53 23.49 21.34
CA ASN A 153 2.44 24.63 21.36
C ASN A 153 1.75 25.94 20.97
N SER A 154 0.63 25.87 20.23
CA SER A 154 -0.11 27.04 19.75
C SER A 154 -1.35 27.38 20.57
N VAL A 155 -1.81 26.46 21.44
CA VAL A 155 -2.94 26.70 22.34
C VAL A 155 -2.68 27.87 23.28
N LYS A 156 -3.62 28.81 23.32
CA LYS A 156 -3.58 29.97 24.21
C LYS A 156 -4.66 29.83 25.27
N LEU A 157 -4.29 30.23 26.49
CA LEU A 157 -5.27 30.38 27.56
C LEU A 157 -6.19 31.57 27.22
N THR A 158 -7.49 31.34 27.30
CA THR A 158 -8.52 32.35 27.07
C THR A 158 -9.65 32.18 28.08
N ALA A 159 -10.25 33.31 28.48
CA ALA A 159 -11.43 33.36 29.35
C ALA A 159 -12.71 33.73 28.55
N ASP A 160 -12.68 33.56 27.23
CA ASP A 160 -13.82 33.83 26.36
C ASP A 160 -15.02 32.92 26.73
N ALA A 161 -16.16 33.55 27.02
CA ALA A 161 -17.37 32.86 27.47
C ALA A 161 -17.90 31.83 26.46
N GLU A 162 -17.74 32.07 25.14
CA GLU A 162 -18.17 31.11 24.12
C GLU A 162 -17.28 29.87 24.12
N VAL A 163 -15.96 30.05 24.25
CA VAL A 163 -14.97 28.98 24.34
C VAL A 163 -15.20 28.14 25.59
N LEU A 164 -15.42 28.79 26.75
CA LEU A 164 -15.67 28.09 28.01
C LEU A 164 -17.01 27.34 27.99
N LYS A 165 -18.05 27.91 27.37
CA LYS A 165 -19.35 27.25 27.22
C LYS A 165 -19.26 26.02 26.31
N ALA A 166 -18.55 26.12 25.18
CA ALA A 166 -18.31 24.98 24.30
C ALA A 166 -17.48 23.89 24.99
N GLY A 167 -16.41 24.28 25.69
CA GLY A 167 -15.56 23.38 26.48
C GLY A 167 -16.31 22.67 27.60
N SER A 168 -17.21 23.38 28.30
CA SER A 168 -18.09 22.80 29.33
C SER A 168 -19.03 21.74 28.75
N ALA A 169 -19.67 22.02 27.62
CA ALA A 169 -20.55 21.04 26.96
C ALA A 169 -19.78 19.77 26.56
N LEU A 170 -18.57 19.92 26.02
CA LEU A 170 -17.71 18.80 25.67
C LEU A 170 -17.21 18.03 26.89
N PHE A 171 -16.89 18.72 27.98
CA PHE A 171 -16.50 18.11 29.25
C PHE A 171 -17.64 17.27 29.84
N ILE A 172 -18.87 17.79 29.82
CA ILE A 172 -20.07 17.06 30.25
C ILE A 172 -20.28 15.79 29.43
N GLN A 173 -20.09 15.86 28.12
CA GLN A 173 -20.29 14.72 27.23
C GLN A 173 -19.23 13.63 27.39
N ASN A 174 -17.97 14.00 27.64
CA ASN A 174 -16.84 13.08 27.45
C ASN A 174 -16.01 12.82 28.72
N CYS A 175 -16.00 13.74 29.68
CA CYS A 175 -15.04 13.75 30.79
C CYS A 175 -15.67 13.51 32.17
N VAL A 176 -16.95 13.89 32.34
CA VAL A 176 -17.67 13.81 33.63
C VAL A 176 -17.71 12.39 34.20
N ALA A 177 -17.79 11.37 33.37
CA ALA A 177 -17.85 9.97 33.83
C ALA A 177 -16.65 9.59 34.73
N CYS A 178 -15.47 10.19 34.52
CA CYS A 178 -14.27 9.91 35.31
C CYS A 178 -13.90 11.06 36.25
N HIS A 179 -14.10 12.31 35.84
CA HIS A 179 -13.69 13.50 36.60
C HIS A 179 -14.82 14.10 37.45
N GLY A 180 -16.05 13.60 37.36
CA GLY A 180 -17.20 14.15 38.08
C GLY A 180 -17.83 15.35 37.37
N ASP A 181 -19.08 15.63 37.74
CA ASP A 181 -19.93 16.70 37.19
C ASP A 181 -19.44 18.11 37.53
N HIS A 182 -18.78 18.25 38.67
CA HIS A 182 -18.09 19.45 39.11
C HIS A 182 -16.57 19.36 38.95
N ALA A 183 -16.08 18.40 38.14
CA ALA A 183 -14.67 18.10 37.95
C ALA A 183 -13.89 17.77 39.24
N GLN A 184 -14.61 17.36 40.28
CA GLN A 184 -14.12 17.06 41.64
C GLN A 184 -13.24 15.81 41.74
N GLY A 185 -13.18 15.01 40.68
CA GLY A 185 -12.47 13.73 40.60
C GLY A 185 -13.29 12.57 41.17
N ILE A 186 -13.42 11.49 40.39
CA ILE A 186 -13.97 10.20 40.84
C ILE A 186 -12.89 9.14 40.62
N VAL A 187 -12.87 8.57 39.42
CA VAL A 187 -11.79 7.68 38.95
C VAL A 187 -10.58 8.52 38.54
N GLY A 188 -10.82 9.59 37.79
CA GLY A 188 -9.82 10.59 37.43
C GLY A 188 -9.41 11.50 38.60
N PRO A 189 -8.36 12.32 38.42
CA PRO A 189 -7.96 13.33 39.40
C PRO A 189 -9.00 14.45 39.55
N ASN A 190 -8.92 15.16 40.68
CA ASN A 190 -9.58 16.44 40.86
C ASN A 190 -8.95 17.47 39.91
N LEU A 191 -9.78 18.20 39.16
CA LEU A 191 -9.34 19.23 38.21
C LEU A 191 -9.60 20.65 38.71
N THR A 192 -10.15 20.80 39.92
CA THR A 192 -10.47 22.12 40.50
C THR A 192 -9.35 22.67 41.41
N ASP A 193 -8.39 21.83 41.80
CA ASP A 193 -7.30 22.21 42.70
C ASP A 193 -6.03 22.70 41.96
N GLU A 194 -4.98 23.00 42.73
CA GLU A 194 -3.72 23.51 42.21
C GLU A 194 -2.72 22.40 41.82
N TYR A 195 -3.07 21.11 41.93
CA TYR A 195 -2.14 20.00 41.79
C TYR A 195 -2.33 19.26 40.46
N TRP A 196 -1.23 18.94 39.77
CA TRP A 196 -1.26 18.35 38.44
C TRP A 196 -0.29 17.18 38.32
N LEU A 197 -0.76 16.07 37.74
CA LEU A 197 0.06 14.87 37.50
C LEU A 197 0.90 14.93 36.21
N HIS A 198 0.43 15.67 35.21
CA HIS A 198 1.00 15.66 33.86
C HIS A 198 1.38 17.06 33.35
N GLY A 199 1.68 17.98 34.28
CA GLY A 199 1.96 19.38 33.98
C GLY A 199 0.70 20.26 34.05
N SER A 200 0.92 21.53 34.39
CA SER A 200 -0.16 22.49 34.70
C SER A 200 -0.37 23.54 33.60
N LYS A 201 0.49 23.59 32.58
CA LYS A 201 0.40 24.58 31.49
C LYS A 201 -0.71 24.18 30.52
N ILE A 202 -1.30 25.16 29.84
CA ILE A 202 -2.39 24.90 28.89
C ILE A 202 -1.99 23.92 27.76
N GLY A 203 -0.73 23.96 27.33
CA GLY A 203 -0.17 23.00 26.37
C GLY A 203 -0.06 21.57 26.93
N ASP A 204 0.26 21.43 28.21
CA ASP A 204 0.33 20.13 28.89
C ASP A 204 -1.07 19.50 29.02
N LEU A 205 -2.08 20.31 29.35
CA LEU A 205 -3.49 19.88 29.38
C LEU A 205 -3.94 19.45 27.99
N PHE A 206 -3.66 20.25 26.96
CA PHE A 206 -3.99 19.92 25.57
C PHE A 206 -3.37 18.59 25.16
N LYS A 207 -2.08 18.39 25.46
CA LYS A 207 -1.33 17.16 25.18
C LYS A 207 -1.96 15.95 25.88
N THR A 208 -2.28 16.11 27.17
CA THR A 208 -2.88 15.06 28.00
C THR A 208 -4.26 14.65 27.47
N ILE A 209 -5.09 15.62 27.05
CA ILE A 209 -6.40 15.33 26.46
C ILE A 209 -6.23 14.65 25.09
N LYS A 210 -5.35 15.17 24.23
CA LYS A 210 -5.17 14.66 22.87
C LYS A 210 -4.65 13.22 22.87
N TYR A 211 -3.55 12.94 23.58
CA TYR A 211 -2.92 11.63 23.57
C TYR A 211 -3.45 10.68 24.64
N GLY A 212 -4.18 11.20 25.64
CA GLY A 212 -4.63 10.41 26.77
C GLY A 212 -3.48 9.96 27.68
N VAL A 213 -3.83 9.15 28.68
CA VAL A 213 -2.88 8.45 29.55
C VAL A 213 -3.35 6.99 29.67
N PRO A 214 -3.14 6.16 28.65
CA PRO A 214 -3.72 4.82 28.58
C PRO A 214 -3.34 3.94 29.78
N ASP A 215 -2.10 4.04 30.27
CA ASP A 215 -1.60 3.31 31.44
C ASP A 215 -2.35 3.65 32.74
N LYS A 216 -3.07 4.78 32.77
CA LYS A 216 -3.89 5.25 33.88
C LYS A 216 -5.40 5.25 33.55
N GLY A 217 -5.79 4.70 32.39
CA GLY A 217 -7.17 4.52 31.97
C GLY A 217 -7.80 5.68 31.19
N MET A 218 -7.08 6.79 30.95
CA MET A 218 -7.58 7.89 30.12
C MET A 218 -7.31 7.60 28.64
N ILE A 219 -8.36 7.44 27.83
CA ILE A 219 -8.24 7.20 26.39
C ILE A 219 -7.70 8.43 25.64
N SER A 220 -7.15 8.21 24.44
CA SER A 220 -6.77 9.30 23.52
C SER A 220 -8.01 9.89 22.85
N TRP A 221 -8.13 11.22 22.89
CA TRP A 221 -9.24 11.94 22.25
C TRP A 221 -8.89 12.49 20.85
N GLU A 222 -7.67 12.29 20.35
CA GLU A 222 -7.18 12.82 19.06
C GLU A 222 -8.07 12.45 17.86
N LYS A 223 -8.71 11.28 17.89
CA LYS A 223 -9.58 10.80 16.82
C LYS A 223 -11.05 11.21 16.97
N GLN A 224 -11.45 11.66 18.16
CA GLN A 224 -12.85 11.94 18.50
C GLN A 224 -13.12 13.45 18.61
N LEU A 225 -12.14 14.22 19.07
CA LEU A 225 -12.21 15.66 19.23
C LEU A 225 -11.26 16.35 18.27
N SER A 226 -11.77 17.37 17.57
CA SER A 226 -10.91 18.24 16.77
C SER A 226 -9.95 19.02 17.67
N PRO A 227 -8.81 19.50 17.15
CA PRO A 227 -7.85 20.26 17.96
C PRO A 227 -8.46 21.52 18.59
N LYS A 228 -9.42 22.16 17.91
CA LYS A 228 -10.18 23.29 18.48
C LYS A 228 -11.03 22.85 19.68
N GLN A 229 -11.73 21.72 19.59
CA GLN A 229 -12.52 21.19 20.69
C GLN A 229 -11.65 20.78 21.89
N ILE A 230 -10.48 20.21 21.64
CA ILE A 230 -9.49 19.90 22.70
C ILE A 230 -9.04 21.20 23.39
N SER A 231 -8.77 22.26 22.63
CA SER A 231 -8.46 23.58 23.18
C SER A 231 -9.60 24.15 24.04
N GLU A 232 -10.84 24.02 23.58
CA GLU A 232 -12.02 24.49 24.33
C GLU A 232 -12.15 23.75 25.67
N VAL A 233 -12.01 22.42 25.68
CA VAL A 233 -12.04 21.60 26.91
C VAL A 233 -10.88 21.96 27.84
N ALA A 234 -9.66 22.12 27.31
CA ALA A 234 -8.50 22.49 28.11
C ALA A 234 -8.66 23.86 28.79
N ASN A 235 -9.22 24.84 28.08
CA ASN A 235 -9.54 26.16 28.62
C ASN A 235 -10.64 26.10 29.68
N TYR A 236 -11.69 25.31 29.44
CA TYR A 236 -12.74 25.09 30.43
C TYR A 236 -12.18 24.48 31.72
N ILE A 237 -11.38 23.42 31.62
CA ILE A 237 -10.72 22.81 32.79
C ILE A 237 -9.90 23.85 33.55
N LYS A 238 -9.13 24.69 32.86
CA LYS A 238 -8.33 25.73 33.52
C LYS A 238 -9.18 26.79 34.22
N SER A 239 -10.39 27.05 33.73
CA SER A 239 -11.35 27.96 34.36
C SER A 239 -11.99 27.42 35.65
N LEU A 240 -11.90 26.10 35.91
CA LEU A 240 -12.45 25.46 37.10
C LEU A 240 -11.54 25.56 38.33
N LYS A 241 -10.35 26.15 38.18
CA LYS A 241 -9.43 26.36 39.29
C LYS A 241 -10.14 27.14 40.41
N ASP A 242 -9.98 26.70 41.65
CA ASP A 242 -10.55 27.30 42.86
C ASP A 242 -12.09 27.21 42.93
N THR A 243 -12.70 26.36 42.11
CA THR A 243 -14.06 25.88 42.39
C THR A 243 -13.99 24.88 43.55
N HIS A 244 -14.81 25.10 44.58
CA HIS A 244 -14.82 24.30 45.81
C HIS A 244 -16.03 23.37 45.80
N PRO A 245 -15.97 22.21 45.10
CA PRO A 245 -17.06 21.25 45.12
C PRO A 245 -17.22 20.66 46.53
N ALA A 246 -18.41 20.15 46.85
CA ALA A 246 -18.71 19.65 48.20
C ALA A 246 -17.85 18.45 48.63
N ASN A 247 -17.46 17.59 47.68
CA ASN A 247 -16.70 16.37 47.92
C ASN A 247 -15.50 16.25 46.94
N PRO A 248 -14.46 17.09 47.04
CA PRO A 248 -13.29 16.99 46.18
C PRO A 248 -12.45 15.77 46.53
N LYS A 249 -11.94 15.07 45.52
CA LYS A 249 -10.90 14.06 45.70
C LYS A 249 -9.62 14.72 46.22
N ALA A 250 -8.87 14.00 47.06
CA ALA A 250 -7.61 14.51 47.60
C ALA A 250 -6.63 14.93 46.47
N PRO A 251 -5.86 16.02 46.64
CA PRO A 251 -4.95 16.49 45.61
C PRO A 251 -3.91 15.45 45.18
N GLN A 252 -3.58 15.42 43.87
CA GLN A 252 -2.67 14.44 43.30
C GLN A 252 -1.64 15.11 42.37
N GLY A 253 -0.37 14.73 42.52
CA GLY A 253 0.72 15.27 41.71
C GLY A 253 1.38 16.49 42.34
N ASP A 254 1.99 17.32 41.49
CA ASP A 254 2.80 18.45 41.92
C ASP A 254 1.97 19.73 41.92
N LYS A 255 2.21 20.59 42.91
CA LYS A 255 1.60 21.92 42.96
C LYS A 255 2.04 22.72 41.74
N ALA A 256 1.09 23.30 41.01
CA ALA A 256 1.36 24.19 39.90
C ALA A 256 2.21 25.39 40.37
N THR A 257 3.39 25.54 39.78
CA THR A 257 4.30 26.67 39.93
C THR A 257 3.93 27.83 39.03
#